data_AF-A0A1B8HJW6-F1
#
_entry.id   AF-A0A1B8HJW6-F1
#
_cell.length_a   1.000
_cell.length_b   1.000
_cell.length_c   1.000
_cell.angle_alpha   90.00
_cell.angle_beta   90.00
_cell.angle_gamma   90.00
#
_symmetry.space_group_name_H-M   'P 1'
#
loop_
_entity.id
_entity.type
_entity.pdbx_description
1 polymer ?
#
loop_
_entity_poly.entity_id
_entity_poly.type
_entity_poly.pdbx_seq_one_letter_code
_entity_poly.pdbx_strand_id
1 'polypeptide(L)'
;MKLIKCSTLIGLLVSSCYTGNTLADSPYDITHTPPVFSTPAVQYHSFSDSYHDYKSVISGVSATSQGDYTVAVGNNAKSEKHHTVSLGAYSRAAGEDSVALGYGAYTGRSRTVSIGNNYVKKQLINVAAGTEDNDAVNVLQLNQKAENIQDNINISKNDAINTSTHYTNNKINESTNKHDQQFKKIKTQLTKNEQRIDTFEKRVNAGLAGVTAISSIPYVTANNFSFGIGVGNYKNGNAIAAGAQYKPFENTNIRINTSLDNDNNSVVGAGLAIGW
;
A
#
# COMPACT_ATOMS: atom_id res chain seq x y z
N MET A 1 -2.22 -39.19 -16.89
CA MET A 1 -1.29 -38.89 -15.77
C MET A 1 0.09 -39.45 -16.11
N LYS A 2 1.00 -38.61 -16.62
CA LYS A 2 2.46 -38.78 -16.52
C LYS A 2 3.14 -37.46 -16.85
N LEU A 3 3.78 -36.88 -15.84
CA LEU A 3 4.71 -35.76 -15.89
C LEU A 3 6.13 -36.27 -16.18
N ILE A 4 7.00 -35.36 -16.65
CA ILE A 4 8.48 -35.22 -16.52
C ILE A 4 9.00 -34.64 -17.87
N LYS A 5 9.23 -33.33 -17.99
CA LYS A 5 10.36 -32.45 -17.54
C LYS A 5 11.60 -32.44 -18.48
N CYS A 6 11.71 -31.31 -19.20
CA CYS A 6 12.86 -30.39 -19.39
C CYS A 6 14.23 -30.91 -19.89
N SER A 7 14.74 -30.31 -20.98
CA SER A 7 16.09 -29.71 -21.00
C SER A 7 16.27 -28.69 -22.15
N THR A 8 16.85 -27.55 -21.79
CA THR A 8 17.39 -26.47 -22.65
C THR A 8 18.76 -26.84 -23.21
N LEU A 9 19.05 -26.56 -24.49
CA LEU A 9 20.39 -26.10 -24.95
C LEU A 9 20.40 -25.57 -26.41
N ILE A 10 20.67 -24.25 -26.54
CA ILE A 10 21.61 -23.55 -27.44
C ILE A 10 21.91 -24.14 -28.85
N GLY A 11 21.59 -23.33 -29.89
CA GLY A 11 22.60 -22.90 -30.88
C GLY A 11 22.77 -23.66 -32.22
N LEU A 12 22.41 -22.96 -33.30
CA LEU A 12 23.04 -22.90 -34.65
C LEU A 12 23.01 -24.09 -35.65
N LEU A 13 22.43 -23.76 -36.82
CA LEU A 13 22.77 -24.10 -38.23
C LEU A 13 22.50 -25.51 -38.83
N VAL A 14 21.50 -25.50 -39.74
CA VAL A 14 21.44 -26.02 -41.12
C VAL A 14 21.88 -27.47 -41.39
N SER A 15 20.94 -28.32 -41.83
CA SER A 15 21.02 -29.02 -43.12
C SER A 15 19.72 -29.75 -43.43
N SER A 16 19.21 -29.54 -44.64
CA SER A 16 18.18 -30.33 -45.30
C SER A 16 18.56 -31.81 -45.37
N CYS A 17 17.59 -32.70 -45.10
CA CYS A 17 17.58 -34.07 -45.58
C CYS A 17 16.16 -34.43 -46.03
N TYR A 18 16.09 -34.89 -47.27
CA TYR A 18 14.90 -35.28 -48.01
C TYR A 18 14.92 -36.81 -48.15
N THR A 19 13.83 -37.47 -47.80
CA THR A 19 13.32 -38.80 -48.25
C THR A 19 12.00 -38.98 -47.49
N GLY A 20 10.85 -39.37 -48.03
CA GLY A 20 10.45 -39.98 -49.29
C GLY A 20 9.34 -41.00 -48.97
N ASN A 21 8.09 -40.69 -49.40
CA ASN A 21 6.89 -41.54 -49.52
C ASN A 21 6.28 -42.13 -48.23
N THR A 22 4.97 -42.03 -48.00
CA THR A 22 3.95 -42.82 -48.72
C THR A 22 2.66 -42.06 -49.03
N LEU A 23 2.21 -42.28 -50.26
CA LEU A 23 0.86 -41.99 -50.76
C LEU A 23 -0.17 -42.80 -49.96
N ALA A 24 -1.21 -42.14 -49.48
CA ALA A 24 -2.47 -42.77 -49.12
C ALA A 24 -3.58 -42.01 -49.85
N ASP A 25 -4.05 -42.63 -50.93
CA ASP A 25 -5.24 -42.29 -51.67
C ASP A 25 -6.47 -42.17 -50.75
N SER A 26 -7.31 -41.18 -51.01
CA SER A 26 -8.75 -41.33 -50.86
C SER A 26 -9.45 -40.63 -52.04
N PRO A 27 -10.33 -41.33 -52.78
CA PRO A 27 -10.77 -40.90 -54.08
C PRO A 27 -12.00 -39.99 -53.97
N TYR A 28 -11.94 -38.80 -54.56
CA TYR A 28 -13.16 -38.11 -54.97
C TYR A 28 -13.26 -38.21 -56.50
N ASP A 29 -14.02 -39.23 -56.91
CA ASP A 29 -14.39 -39.56 -58.28
C ASP A 29 -15.14 -38.39 -58.95
N ILE A 30 -14.56 -37.87 -60.03
CA ILE A 30 -15.16 -36.87 -60.93
C ILE A 30 -15.51 -37.51 -62.27
N THR A 31 -16.32 -38.56 -62.27
CA THR A 31 -16.98 -39.04 -63.49
C THR A 31 -18.46 -39.38 -63.25
N HIS A 32 -19.27 -38.36 -62.98
CA HIS A 32 -20.72 -38.41 -63.21
C HIS A 32 -21.11 -37.22 -64.09
N THR A 33 -21.47 -37.51 -65.34
CA THR A 33 -22.23 -36.60 -66.19
C THR A 33 -23.60 -36.36 -65.54
N PRO A 34 -23.97 -35.13 -65.15
CA PRO A 34 -25.23 -34.89 -64.48
C PRO A 34 -26.41 -35.10 -65.45
N PRO A 35 -27.54 -35.64 -65.00
CA PRO A 35 -28.77 -35.67 -65.80
C PRO A 35 -29.21 -34.24 -66.09
N VAL A 36 -29.55 -33.98 -67.36
CA VAL A 36 -30.12 -32.72 -67.84
C VAL A 36 -31.54 -32.60 -67.27
N PHE A 37 -31.66 -32.10 -66.05
CA PHE A 37 -32.93 -31.61 -65.53
C PHE A 37 -33.17 -30.21 -66.11
N SER A 38 -34.08 -30.16 -67.08
CA SER A 38 -34.76 -28.94 -67.51
C SER A 38 -35.60 -28.38 -66.37
N THR A 39 -34.94 -27.75 -65.40
CA THR A 39 -35.62 -26.73 -64.59
C THR A 39 -35.82 -25.52 -65.49
N PRO A 40 -36.98 -24.84 -65.45
CA PRO A 40 -37.11 -23.57 -66.15
C PRO A 40 -35.96 -22.71 -65.66
N ALA A 41 -35.16 -22.18 -66.59
CA ALA A 41 -34.12 -21.23 -66.26
C ALA A 41 -34.74 -20.25 -65.26
N VAL A 42 -34.23 -20.23 -64.01
CA VAL A 42 -34.47 -19.11 -63.12
C VAL A 42 -33.80 -17.96 -63.83
N GLN A 43 -34.61 -17.27 -64.62
CA GLN A 43 -34.23 -16.13 -65.38
C GLN A 43 -33.91 -15.09 -64.31
N TYR A 44 -32.63 -14.95 -63.97
CA TYR A 44 -32.17 -13.84 -63.12
C TYR A 44 -32.48 -12.58 -63.90
N HIS A 45 -33.63 -11.99 -63.63
CA HIS A 45 -33.95 -10.67 -64.11
C HIS A 45 -33.08 -9.71 -63.30
N SER A 46 -31.91 -9.38 -63.81
CA SER A 46 -31.19 -8.17 -63.44
C SER A 46 -32.04 -6.99 -63.91
N PHE A 47 -33.13 -6.67 -63.21
CA PHE A 47 -33.81 -5.39 -63.40
C PHE A 47 -32.90 -4.32 -62.79
N SER A 48 -32.13 -3.66 -63.65
CA SER A 48 -31.47 -2.43 -63.29
C SER A 48 -32.40 -1.26 -63.59
N ASP A 49 -33.09 -0.77 -62.57
CA ASP A 49 -33.51 0.63 -62.58
C ASP A 49 -32.26 1.48 -62.28
N SER A 50 -31.33 1.52 -63.24
CA SER A 50 -30.17 2.41 -63.17
C SER A 50 -30.65 3.81 -63.47
N TYR A 51 -30.81 4.62 -62.42
CA TYR A 51 -31.22 6.02 -62.53
C TYR A 51 -30.10 6.92 -63.09
N HIS A 52 -28.86 6.42 -63.19
CA HIS A 52 -27.68 7.17 -63.65
C HIS A 52 -26.71 6.30 -64.50
N ASP A 53 -25.94 6.94 -65.39
CA ASP A 53 -25.07 6.38 -66.45
C ASP A 53 -23.83 5.58 -65.95
N TYR A 54 -23.78 5.21 -64.68
CA TYR A 54 -22.61 4.59 -64.03
C TYR A 54 -22.82 3.10 -63.69
N LYS A 55 -21.73 2.32 -63.77
CA LYS A 55 -21.70 0.86 -63.59
C LYS A 55 -22.03 0.46 -62.15
N SER A 56 -23.26 0.00 -61.91
CA SER A 56 -23.72 -0.51 -60.60
C SER A 56 -24.09 -2.00 -60.69
N VAL A 57 -24.03 -2.72 -59.56
CA VAL A 57 -24.42 -4.14 -59.47
C VAL A 57 -25.72 -4.25 -58.68
N ILE A 58 -26.76 -4.83 -59.29
CA ILE A 58 -28.06 -5.05 -58.66
C ILE A 58 -28.46 -6.52 -58.85
N SER A 59 -28.71 -7.22 -57.74
CA SER A 59 -29.13 -8.63 -57.77
C SER A 59 -30.09 -8.94 -56.63
N GLY A 60 -31.29 -9.39 -56.98
CA GLY A 60 -32.35 -9.71 -56.04
C GLY A 60 -33.64 -8.95 -56.31
N VAL A 61 -34.77 -9.55 -55.94
CA VAL A 61 -36.09 -8.96 -56.15
C VAL A 61 -36.21 -7.66 -55.36
N SER A 62 -36.62 -6.57 -56.01
CA SER A 62 -36.78 -5.22 -55.44
C SER A 62 -35.49 -4.62 -54.86
N ALA A 63 -34.32 -5.12 -55.26
CA ALA A 63 -33.06 -4.45 -54.96
C ALA A 63 -32.96 -3.14 -55.75
N THR A 64 -32.42 -2.08 -55.12
CA THR A 64 -32.32 -0.75 -55.75
C THR A 64 -30.94 -0.14 -55.54
N SER A 65 -30.46 0.53 -56.57
CA SER A 65 -29.25 1.36 -56.57
C SER A 65 -29.64 2.77 -57.00
N GLN A 66 -29.62 3.72 -56.08
CA GLN A 66 -29.98 5.12 -56.36
C GLN A 66 -28.75 6.02 -56.56
N GLY A 67 -27.60 5.63 -56.01
CA GLY A 67 -26.34 6.32 -56.23
C GLY A 67 -25.53 5.73 -57.39
N ASP A 68 -24.42 6.40 -57.70
CA ASP A 68 -23.45 5.94 -58.69
C ASP A 68 -22.46 4.95 -58.06
N TYR A 69 -21.97 4.01 -58.87
CA TYR A 69 -20.95 3.02 -58.47
C TYR A 69 -21.34 2.20 -57.23
N THR A 70 -22.57 1.69 -57.17
CA THR A 70 -23.04 0.94 -56.00
C THR A 70 -23.19 -0.55 -56.25
N VAL A 71 -23.31 -1.30 -55.15
CA VAL A 71 -23.62 -2.73 -55.14
C VAL A 71 -24.84 -2.95 -54.25
N ALA A 72 -25.91 -3.56 -54.76
CA ALA A 72 -27.11 -3.94 -54.03
C ALA A 72 -27.45 -5.41 -54.31
N VAL A 73 -27.16 -6.29 -53.35
CA VAL A 73 -27.33 -7.74 -53.49
C VAL A 73 -28.20 -8.28 -52.34
N GLY A 74 -29.35 -8.85 -52.68
CA GLY A 74 -30.33 -9.39 -51.76
C GLY A 74 -31.74 -8.84 -52.00
N ASN A 75 -32.78 -9.61 -51.64
CA ASN A 75 -34.16 -9.14 -51.72
C ASN A 75 -34.33 -7.83 -50.92
N ASN A 76 -34.90 -6.79 -51.55
CA ASN A 76 -35.07 -5.47 -50.95
C ASN A 76 -33.76 -4.80 -50.44
N ALA A 77 -32.58 -5.16 -50.97
CA ALA A 77 -31.34 -4.45 -50.67
C ALA A 77 -31.36 -3.03 -51.28
N LYS A 78 -30.91 -2.01 -50.54
CA LYS A 78 -31.01 -0.59 -50.94
C LYS A 78 -29.70 0.16 -50.78
N SER A 79 -29.07 0.49 -51.89
CA SER A 79 -27.86 1.32 -51.94
C SER A 79 -28.23 2.74 -52.37
N GLU A 80 -28.42 3.64 -51.40
CA GLU A 80 -29.10 4.93 -51.60
C GLU A 80 -28.17 6.11 -51.94
N LYS A 81 -26.85 5.95 -51.75
CA LYS A 81 -25.84 6.99 -51.99
C LYS A 81 -24.71 6.48 -52.89
N HIS A 82 -23.86 7.40 -53.37
CA HIS A 82 -22.71 7.08 -54.21
C HIS A 82 -21.70 6.19 -53.47
N HIS A 83 -21.05 5.28 -54.20
CA HIS A 83 -20.01 4.35 -53.73
C HIS A 83 -20.44 3.43 -52.57
N THR A 84 -21.72 3.07 -52.50
CA THR A 84 -22.25 2.24 -51.41
C THR A 84 -22.34 0.76 -51.75
N VAL A 85 -22.30 -0.09 -50.71
CA VAL A 85 -22.50 -1.54 -50.83
C VAL A 85 -23.56 -2.00 -49.84
N SER A 86 -24.61 -2.64 -50.33
CA SER A 86 -25.67 -3.30 -49.55
C SER A 86 -25.67 -4.78 -49.89
N LEU A 87 -25.16 -5.62 -48.98
CA LEU A 87 -25.03 -7.06 -49.18
C LEU A 87 -25.85 -7.83 -48.14
N GLY A 88 -27.03 -8.31 -48.53
CA GLY A 88 -27.96 -9.06 -47.70
C GLY A 88 -29.41 -8.60 -47.89
N ALA A 89 -30.38 -9.50 -47.71
CA ALA A 89 -31.79 -9.11 -47.83
C ALA A 89 -32.14 -8.02 -46.81
N TYR A 90 -32.90 -7.01 -47.25
CA TYR A 90 -33.28 -5.83 -46.48
C TYR A 90 -32.10 -4.98 -45.95
N SER A 91 -30.88 -5.20 -46.46
CA SER A 91 -29.75 -4.32 -46.13
C SER A 91 -29.94 -2.94 -46.78
N ARG A 92 -29.49 -1.88 -46.10
CA ARG A 92 -29.64 -0.50 -46.58
C ARG A 92 -28.42 0.34 -46.24
N ALA A 93 -27.67 0.74 -47.26
CA ALA A 93 -26.57 1.68 -47.16
C ALA A 93 -27.04 3.10 -47.55
N ALA A 94 -27.27 3.94 -46.54
CA ALA A 94 -27.82 5.29 -46.68
C ALA A 94 -26.78 6.41 -46.50
N GLY A 95 -25.56 6.09 -46.07
CA GLY A 95 -24.41 7.02 -46.05
C GLY A 95 -23.55 6.87 -47.30
N GLU A 96 -22.90 7.93 -47.77
CA GLU A 96 -21.96 7.86 -48.91
C GLU A 96 -20.69 7.06 -48.55
N ASP A 97 -20.07 6.37 -49.51
CA ASP A 97 -18.86 5.54 -49.28
C ASP A 97 -19.05 4.49 -48.16
N SER A 98 -20.25 3.92 -47.99
CA SER A 98 -20.58 3.05 -46.86
C SER A 98 -20.99 1.63 -47.25
N VAL A 99 -20.87 0.69 -46.31
CA VAL A 99 -21.17 -0.74 -46.50
C VAL A 99 -22.17 -1.23 -45.45
N ALA A 100 -23.31 -1.73 -45.88
CA ALA A 100 -24.27 -2.49 -45.06
C ALA A 100 -24.13 -3.99 -45.35
N LEU A 101 -23.66 -4.76 -44.38
CA LEU A 101 -23.31 -6.18 -44.53
C LEU A 101 -24.19 -7.11 -43.68
N GLY A 102 -24.99 -7.92 -44.36
CA GLY A 102 -25.87 -8.96 -43.84
C GLY A 102 -27.35 -8.57 -43.79
N TYR A 103 -28.20 -9.54 -43.46
CA TYR A 103 -29.65 -9.34 -43.35
C TYR A 103 -30.01 -8.16 -42.45
N GLY A 104 -30.83 -7.24 -42.96
CA GLY A 104 -31.32 -6.07 -42.24
C GLY A 104 -30.23 -5.09 -41.76
N ALA A 105 -29.00 -5.19 -42.28
CA ALA A 105 -27.93 -4.27 -41.91
C ALA A 105 -28.24 -2.86 -42.39
N TYR A 106 -27.91 -1.85 -41.59
CA TYR A 106 -28.16 -0.45 -41.89
C TYR A 106 -26.95 0.39 -41.54
N THR A 107 -26.58 1.28 -42.46
CA THR A 107 -25.65 2.37 -42.18
C THR A 107 -26.23 3.70 -42.62
N GLY A 108 -26.30 4.66 -41.69
CA GLY A 108 -26.68 6.05 -41.96
C GLY A 108 -25.50 7.01 -41.93
N ARG A 109 -24.27 6.52 -41.73
CA ARG A 109 -23.06 7.34 -41.63
C ARG A 109 -22.18 7.09 -42.86
N SER A 110 -21.70 8.15 -43.48
CA SER A 110 -20.74 8.03 -44.58
C SER A 110 -19.41 7.42 -44.11
N ARG A 111 -18.70 6.71 -44.99
CA ARG A 111 -17.38 6.08 -44.72
C ARG A 111 -17.40 5.11 -43.54
N THR A 112 -18.39 4.21 -43.49
CA THR A 112 -18.51 3.21 -42.43
C THR A 112 -18.92 1.84 -42.97
N VAL A 113 -18.56 0.79 -42.23
CA VAL A 113 -19.07 -0.57 -42.43
C VAL A 113 -19.98 -0.92 -41.26
N SER A 114 -21.21 -1.33 -41.54
CA SER A 114 -22.17 -1.80 -40.54
C SER A 114 -22.53 -3.25 -40.82
N ILE A 115 -22.36 -4.12 -39.83
CA ILE A 115 -22.76 -5.53 -39.88
C ILE A 115 -24.15 -5.79 -39.27
N GLY A 116 -24.83 -4.75 -38.80
CA GLY A 116 -26.11 -4.82 -38.11
C GLY A 116 -26.89 -3.52 -38.25
N ASN A 117 -27.76 -3.21 -37.30
CA ASN A 117 -28.53 -1.98 -37.28
C ASN A 117 -28.68 -1.45 -35.84
N ASN A 118 -29.52 -0.45 -35.62
CA ASN A 118 -29.69 0.18 -34.30
C ASN A 118 -30.26 -0.78 -33.25
N TYR A 119 -31.01 -1.79 -33.66
CA TYR A 119 -31.69 -2.74 -32.77
C TYR A 119 -30.95 -4.07 -32.65
N VAL A 120 -30.28 -4.50 -33.71
CA VAL A 120 -29.59 -5.78 -33.77
C VAL A 120 -28.11 -5.55 -34.12
N LYS A 121 -27.24 -5.83 -33.16
CA LYS A 121 -25.79 -5.89 -33.36
C LYS A 121 -25.37 -7.32 -33.67
N LYS A 122 -24.34 -7.49 -34.47
CA LYS A 122 -23.71 -8.79 -34.72
C LYS A 122 -22.30 -8.78 -34.13
N GLN A 123 -21.86 -9.93 -33.64
CA GLN A 123 -20.48 -10.11 -33.22
C GLN A 123 -19.61 -10.39 -34.45
N LEU A 124 -18.40 -9.82 -34.45
CA LEU A 124 -17.36 -10.18 -35.41
C LEU A 124 -16.41 -11.17 -34.72
N ILE A 125 -16.41 -12.40 -35.17
CA ILE A 125 -15.61 -13.51 -34.59
C ILE A 125 -14.46 -13.88 -35.51
N ASN A 126 -13.47 -14.60 -34.97
CA ASN A 126 -12.24 -14.99 -35.69
C ASN A 126 -11.38 -13.79 -36.14
N VAL A 127 -11.37 -12.73 -35.32
CA VAL A 127 -10.50 -11.55 -35.52
C VAL A 127 -9.14 -11.84 -34.90
N ALA A 128 -8.12 -11.97 -35.74
CA ALA A 128 -6.73 -12.06 -35.30
C ALA A 128 -6.33 -10.81 -34.49
N ALA A 129 -5.27 -10.91 -33.69
CA ALA A 129 -4.77 -9.76 -32.96
C ALA A 129 -4.29 -8.67 -33.94
N GLY A 130 -4.72 -7.43 -33.73
CA GLY A 130 -4.25 -6.29 -34.53
C GLY A 130 -2.76 -6.03 -34.29
N THR A 131 -2.05 -5.64 -35.35
CA THR A 131 -0.60 -5.38 -35.35
C THR A 131 -0.24 -3.95 -35.72
N GLU A 132 -1.13 -3.25 -36.44
CA GLU A 132 -0.98 -1.85 -36.85
C GLU A 132 -1.98 -0.95 -36.12
N ASP A 133 -1.74 0.37 -36.12
CA ASP A 133 -2.54 1.35 -35.36
C ASP A 133 -4.03 1.36 -35.74
N ASN A 134 -4.37 0.98 -36.98
CA ASN A 134 -5.74 0.99 -37.50
C ASN A 134 -6.38 -0.40 -37.58
N ASP A 135 -5.74 -1.42 -37.00
CA ASP A 135 -6.31 -2.75 -36.93
C ASP A 135 -7.40 -2.84 -35.85
N ALA A 136 -8.34 -3.78 -36.05
CA ALA A 136 -9.32 -4.08 -35.01
C ALA A 136 -8.64 -4.79 -33.82
N VAL A 137 -8.98 -4.36 -32.61
CA VAL A 137 -8.53 -5.01 -31.36
C VAL A 137 -9.52 -6.11 -30.98
N ASN A 138 -9.01 -7.31 -30.70
CA ASN A 138 -9.84 -8.41 -30.19
C ASN A 138 -9.90 -8.43 -28.65
N VAL A 139 -10.82 -9.21 -28.08
CA VAL A 139 -11.04 -9.27 -26.62
C VAL A 139 -9.80 -9.80 -25.87
N LEU A 140 -9.00 -10.66 -26.48
CA LEU A 140 -7.77 -11.17 -25.87
C LEU A 140 -6.75 -10.05 -25.61
N GLN A 141 -6.51 -9.19 -26.61
CA GLN A 141 -5.59 -8.05 -26.46
C GLN A 141 -6.08 -7.07 -25.37
N LEU A 142 -7.39 -6.85 -25.28
CA LEU A 142 -7.98 -6.01 -24.24
C LEU A 142 -7.77 -6.61 -22.83
N ASN A 143 -8.02 -7.90 -22.66
CA ASN A 143 -7.85 -8.57 -21.37
C ASN A 143 -6.38 -8.59 -20.93
N GLN A 144 -5.44 -8.86 -21.84
CA GLN A 144 -4.01 -8.79 -21.56
C GLN A 144 -3.59 -7.38 -21.09
N LYS A 145 -4.14 -6.32 -21.72
CA LYS A 145 -3.87 -4.96 -21.28
C LYS A 145 -4.47 -4.67 -19.89
N ALA A 146 -5.68 -5.18 -19.61
CA ALA A 146 -6.32 -5.01 -18.31
C ALA A 146 -5.55 -5.73 -17.18
N GLU A 147 -5.06 -6.94 -17.43
CA GLU A 147 -4.20 -7.69 -16.50
C GLU A 147 -2.91 -6.92 -16.20
N ASN A 148 -2.21 -6.44 -17.24
CA ASN A 148 -1.01 -5.61 -17.06
C ASN A 148 -1.28 -4.34 -16.22
N ILE A 149 -2.45 -3.71 -16.39
CA ILE A 149 -2.85 -2.56 -15.57
C ILE A 149 -3.08 -2.98 -14.12
N GLN A 150 -3.74 -4.12 -13.90
CA GLN A 150 -4.01 -4.64 -12.56
C GLN A 150 -2.71 -4.96 -11.80
N ASP A 151 -1.71 -5.50 -12.49
CA ASP A 151 -0.38 -5.77 -11.92
C ASP A 151 0.34 -4.47 -11.54
N ASN A 152 0.33 -3.46 -12.41
CA ASN A 152 0.91 -2.14 -12.12
C ASN A 152 0.24 -1.47 -10.92
N ILE A 153 -1.09 -1.62 -10.77
CA ILE A 153 -1.84 -1.13 -9.60
C ILE A 153 -1.35 -1.84 -8.33
N ASN A 154 -1.18 -3.15 -8.37
CA ASN A 154 -0.73 -3.94 -7.21
C ASN A 154 0.70 -3.56 -6.80
N ILE A 155 1.61 -3.37 -7.77
CA ILE A 155 2.98 -2.89 -7.52
C ILE A 155 2.95 -1.51 -6.86
N SER A 156 2.25 -0.55 -7.48
CA SER A 156 2.16 0.83 -6.97
C SER A 156 1.55 0.89 -5.56
N LYS A 157 0.56 0.04 -5.27
CA LYS A 157 -0.05 -0.10 -3.94
C LYS A 157 0.96 -0.60 -2.92
N ASN A 158 1.73 -1.63 -3.25
CA ASN A 158 2.74 -2.19 -2.35
C ASN A 158 3.86 -1.19 -2.06
N ASP A 159 4.32 -0.45 -3.08
CA ASP A 159 5.35 0.59 -2.91
C ASP A 159 4.87 1.72 -2.00
N ALA A 160 3.61 2.15 -2.15
CA ALA A 160 3.00 3.15 -1.28
C ALA A 160 2.90 2.65 0.18
N ILE A 161 2.47 1.40 0.39
CA ILE A 161 2.40 0.78 1.72
C ILE A 161 3.80 0.67 2.35
N ASN A 162 4.78 0.22 1.59
CA ASN A 162 6.16 0.07 2.05
C ASN A 162 6.76 1.42 2.44
N THR A 163 6.57 2.45 1.60
CA THR A 163 7.05 3.81 1.86
C THR A 163 6.42 4.39 3.13
N SER A 164 5.09 4.25 3.27
CA SER A 164 4.36 4.73 4.45
C SER A 164 4.77 4.02 5.73
N THR A 165 4.92 2.68 5.66
CA THR A 165 5.37 1.86 6.79
C THR A 165 6.78 2.23 7.21
N HIS A 166 7.69 2.44 6.26
CA HIS A 166 9.06 2.86 6.53
C HIS A 166 9.12 4.24 7.20
N TYR A 167 8.37 5.23 6.68
CA TYR A 167 8.29 6.56 7.29
C TYR A 167 7.77 6.50 8.73
N THR A 168 6.68 5.75 8.95
CA THR A 168 6.06 5.58 10.27
C THR A 168 7.02 4.91 11.25
N ASN A 169 7.67 3.81 10.83
CA ASN A 169 8.64 3.11 11.64
C ASN A 169 9.83 3.99 12.02
N ASN A 170 10.33 4.81 11.10
CA ASN A 170 11.41 5.76 11.39
C ASN A 170 10.99 6.78 12.46
N LYS A 171 9.79 7.35 12.36
CA LYS A 171 9.28 8.31 13.36
C LYS A 171 9.03 7.68 14.72
N ILE A 172 8.50 6.46 14.75
CA ILE A 172 8.35 5.70 15.99
C ILE A 172 9.71 5.42 16.62
N ASN A 173 10.69 4.95 15.83
CA ASN A 173 12.03 4.66 16.32
C ASN A 173 12.75 5.93 16.83
N GLU A 174 12.64 7.05 16.13
CA GLU A 174 13.14 8.36 16.59
C GLU A 174 12.53 8.74 17.96
N SER A 175 11.20 8.59 18.10
CA SER A 175 10.50 8.91 19.35
C SER A 175 10.85 7.97 20.49
N THR A 176 10.89 6.66 20.24
CA THR A 176 11.26 5.63 21.23
C THR A 176 12.68 5.87 21.72
N ASN A 177 13.63 6.11 20.82
CA ASN A 177 15.01 6.44 21.19
C ASN A 177 15.07 7.70 22.06
N LYS A 178 14.33 8.75 21.72
CA LYS A 178 14.25 9.97 22.54
C LYS A 178 13.67 9.69 23.92
N HIS A 179 12.59 8.91 24.01
CA HIS A 179 11.98 8.54 25.28
C HIS A 179 12.91 7.68 26.13
N ASP A 180 13.60 6.68 25.55
CA ASP A 180 14.56 5.85 26.27
C ASP A 180 15.68 6.68 26.90
N GLN A 181 16.17 7.71 26.20
CA GLN A 181 17.15 8.64 26.75
C GLN A 181 16.58 9.47 27.90
N GLN A 182 15.33 9.93 27.81
CA GLN A 182 14.67 10.65 28.90
C GLN A 182 14.43 9.74 30.12
N PHE A 183 13.95 8.51 29.90
CA PHE A 183 13.77 7.51 30.95
C PHE A 183 15.08 7.17 31.65
N LYS A 184 16.18 7.02 30.91
CA LYS A 184 17.52 6.84 31.50
C LYS A 184 17.90 8.03 32.40
N LYS A 185 17.68 9.27 31.95
CA LYS A 185 17.95 10.48 32.75
C LYS A 185 17.13 10.50 34.04
N ILE A 186 15.83 10.23 33.94
CA ILE A 186 14.93 10.17 35.10
C ILE A 186 15.39 9.09 36.08
N LYS A 187 15.73 7.89 35.58
CA LYS A 187 16.24 6.79 36.41
C LYS A 187 17.51 7.20 37.14
N THR A 188 18.48 7.81 36.45
CA THR A 188 19.70 8.32 37.07
C THR A 188 19.42 9.38 38.12
N GLN A 189 18.46 10.29 37.89
CA GLN A 189 18.06 11.29 38.88
C GLN A 189 17.39 10.67 40.10
N LEU A 190 16.51 9.68 39.91
CA LEU A 190 15.86 8.96 41.01
C LEU A 190 16.88 8.23 41.88
N THR A 191 17.83 7.51 41.29
CA THR A 191 18.91 6.85 42.04
C THR A 191 19.78 7.86 42.81
N LYS A 192 20.07 9.04 42.23
CA LYS A 192 20.79 10.10 42.95
C LYS A 192 19.97 10.65 44.12
N ASN A 193 18.66 10.77 43.97
CA ASN A 193 17.78 11.24 45.04
C ASN A 193 17.66 10.20 46.15
N GLU A 194 17.57 8.92 45.82
CA GLU A 194 17.62 7.80 46.77
C GLU A 194 18.90 7.87 47.63
N GLN A 195 20.06 8.01 47.01
CA GLN A 195 21.35 8.19 47.73
C GLN A 195 21.38 9.44 48.61
N ARG A 196 20.77 10.55 48.15
CA ARG A 196 20.67 11.78 48.94
C ARG A 196 19.77 11.61 50.16
N ILE A 197 18.67 10.86 50.02
CA ILE A 197 17.76 10.53 51.12
C ILE A 197 18.50 9.67 52.16
N ASP A 198 19.20 8.62 51.73
CA ASP A 198 19.99 7.77 52.65
C ASP A 198 21.05 8.57 53.43
N THR A 199 21.75 9.46 52.72
CA THR A 199 22.75 10.35 53.35
C THR A 199 22.09 11.33 54.32
N PHE A 200 20.92 11.85 53.97
CA PHE A 200 20.15 12.73 54.83
C PHE A 200 19.69 12.01 56.10
N GLU A 201 19.14 10.79 55.98
CA GLU A 201 18.74 9.97 57.13
C GLU A 201 19.91 9.72 58.08
N LYS A 202 21.09 9.37 57.54
CA LYS A 202 22.31 9.19 58.33
C LYS A 202 22.68 10.46 59.10
N ARG A 203 22.69 11.61 58.44
CA ARG A 203 22.99 12.91 59.06
C ARG A 203 21.99 13.30 60.14
N VAL A 204 20.70 13.07 59.90
CA VAL A 204 19.65 13.34 60.89
C VAL A 204 19.81 12.45 62.10
N ASN A 205 20.04 11.14 61.91
CA ASN A 205 20.24 10.21 63.03
C ASN A 205 21.48 10.58 63.85
N ALA A 206 22.58 10.98 63.19
CA ALA A 206 23.80 11.44 63.84
C ALA A 206 23.58 12.74 64.65
N GLY A 207 22.86 13.72 64.09
CA GLY A 207 22.49 14.95 64.79
C GLY A 207 21.58 14.72 66.01
N LEU A 208 20.60 13.82 65.90
CA LEU A 208 19.74 13.44 67.02
C LEU A 208 20.54 12.73 68.12
N ALA A 209 21.50 11.88 67.76
CA ALA A 209 22.43 11.28 68.70
C ALA A 209 23.27 12.36 69.41
N GLY A 210 23.70 13.41 68.69
CA GLY A 210 24.41 14.57 69.25
C GLY A 210 23.61 15.30 70.32
N VAL A 211 22.35 15.63 70.04
CA VAL A 211 21.46 16.27 71.02
C VAL A 211 21.16 15.34 72.19
N THR A 212 20.99 14.04 71.94
CA THR A 212 20.82 13.03 73.00
C THR A 212 22.05 13.01 73.91
N ALA A 213 23.26 13.01 73.34
CA ALA A 213 24.51 13.06 74.09
C ALA A 213 24.62 14.34 74.92
N ILE A 214 24.19 15.49 74.38
CA ILE A 214 24.17 16.77 75.11
C ILE A 214 23.18 16.72 76.29
N SER A 215 22.02 16.08 76.09
CA SER A 215 20.99 15.99 77.13
C SER A 215 21.35 15.05 78.28
N SER A 216 22.21 14.06 78.03
CA SER A 216 22.65 13.08 79.03
C SER A 216 23.86 13.53 79.86
N ILE A 217 24.41 14.72 79.58
CA ILE A 217 25.52 15.29 80.36
C ILE A 217 25.04 15.57 81.80
N PRO A 218 25.63 14.95 82.84
CA PRO A 218 25.32 15.26 84.22
C PRO A 218 26.00 16.57 84.65
N TYR A 219 25.35 17.32 85.55
CA TYR A 219 25.92 18.54 86.14
C TYR A 219 25.79 18.52 87.65
N VAL A 220 26.82 19.03 88.34
CA VAL A 220 26.84 19.11 89.81
C VAL A 220 26.37 20.48 90.23
N THR A 221 25.20 20.55 90.87
CA THR A 221 24.56 21.82 91.27
C THR A 221 25.20 22.50 92.47
N ALA A 222 25.98 21.76 93.26
CA ALA A 222 26.63 22.25 94.48
C ALA A 222 27.86 23.14 94.23
N ASN A 223 28.45 23.09 93.03
CA ASN A 223 29.70 23.80 92.73
C ASN A 223 29.46 24.94 91.73
N ASN A 224 30.28 25.99 91.81
CA ASN A 224 30.20 27.15 90.90
C ASN A 224 30.63 26.82 89.47
N PHE A 225 31.38 25.73 89.28
CA PHE A 225 31.78 25.21 87.98
C PHE A 225 31.57 23.70 87.94
N SER A 226 31.05 23.19 86.82
CA SER A 226 31.06 21.75 86.53
C SER A 226 31.32 21.48 85.06
N PHE A 227 31.93 20.33 84.78
CA PHE A 227 32.14 19.81 83.44
C PHE A 227 31.62 18.38 83.39
N GLY A 228 31.06 18.00 82.26
CA GLY A 228 30.55 16.66 82.04
C GLY A 228 30.72 16.23 80.60
N ILE A 229 30.68 14.92 80.41
CA ILE A 229 30.64 14.26 79.11
C ILE A 229 29.38 13.41 79.02
N GLY A 230 28.84 13.30 77.82
CA GLY A 230 27.67 12.51 77.52
C GLY A 230 27.87 11.71 76.24
N VAL A 231 27.20 10.59 76.14
CA VAL A 231 27.12 9.79 74.92
C VAL A 231 25.67 9.65 74.51
N GLY A 232 25.43 9.62 73.21
CA GLY A 232 24.09 9.53 72.64
C GLY A 232 24.10 8.56 71.48
N ASN A 233 23.07 7.73 71.43
CA ASN A 233 22.83 6.81 70.33
C ASN A 233 21.38 6.98 69.87
N TYR A 234 21.17 7.05 68.56
CA TYR A 234 19.86 7.03 67.95
C TYR A 234 19.91 6.30 66.60
N LYS A 235 19.23 5.16 66.50
CA LYS A 235 19.34 4.26 65.34
C LYS A 235 20.81 3.95 65.00
N ASN A 236 21.28 4.33 63.82
CA ASN A 236 22.67 4.16 63.36
C ASN A 236 23.56 5.40 63.62
N GLY A 237 23.02 6.45 64.26
CA GLY A 237 23.76 7.62 64.68
C GLY A 237 24.35 7.43 66.08
N ASN A 238 25.61 7.83 66.24
CA ASN A 238 26.30 7.85 67.53
C ASN A 238 27.00 9.18 67.69
N ALA A 239 26.98 9.74 68.90
CA ALA A 239 27.67 10.98 69.18
C ALA A 239 28.19 11.03 70.61
N ILE A 240 29.23 11.85 70.78
CA ILE A 240 29.82 12.18 72.08
C ILE A 240 29.66 13.68 72.26
N ALA A 241 29.29 14.09 73.46
CA ALA A 241 29.15 15.48 73.84
C ALA A 241 29.99 15.81 75.07
N ALA A 242 30.42 17.06 75.15
CA ALA A 242 31.07 17.65 76.30
C ALA A 242 30.36 18.96 76.63
N GLY A 243 30.25 19.27 77.92
CA GLY A 243 29.56 20.48 78.36
C GLY A 243 30.15 21.02 79.64
N ALA A 244 30.11 22.33 79.77
CA ALA A 244 30.52 23.05 80.96
C ALA A 244 29.35 23.90 81.47
N GLN A 245 29.24 24.00 82.78
CA GLN A 245 28.29 24.85 83.46
C GLN A 245 29.03 25.79 84.41
N TYR A 246 28.59 27.05 84.45
CA TYR A 246 29.08 28.06 85.37
C TYR A 246 27.91 28.73 86.12
N LYS A 247 28.03 28.85 87.43
CA LYS A 247 27.04 29.48 88.33
C LYS A 247 27.63 30.75 88.93
N PRO A 248 27.45 31.93 88.29
CA PRO A 248 27.99 33.18 88.81
C PRO A 248 27.30 33.63 90.11
N PHE A 249 26.02 33.28 90.27
CA PHE A 249 25.21 33.55 91.46
C PHE A 249 24.41 32.29 91.83
N GLU A 250 23.93 32.17 93.08
CA GLU A 250 23.21 30.97 93.54
C GLU A 250 21.95 30.66 92.71
N ASN A 251 21.33 31.71 92.16
CA ASN A 251 20.11 31.62 91.37
C ASN A 251 20.31 31.65 89.85
N THR A 252 21.56 31.72 89.37
CA THR A 252 21.88 31.89 87.94
C THR A 252 22.76 30.74 87.45
N ASN A 253 22.36 30.07 86.36
CA ASN A 253 23.13 28.99 85.74
C ASN A 253 23.37 29.31 84.25
N ILE A 254 24.61 29.19 83.81
CA ILE A 254 25.01 29.28 82.39
C ILE A 254 25.57 27.93 81.97
N ARG A 255 25.14 27.41 80.82
CA ARG A 255 25.61 26.14 80.25
C ARG A 255 26.10 26.34 78.82
N ILE A 256 27.19 25.68 78.46
CA ILE A 256 27.72 25.58 77.11
C ILE A 256 28.01 24.11 76.82
N ASN A 257 27.49 23.59 75.71
CA ASN A 257 27.58 22.20 75.32
C ASN A 257 28.07 22.11 73.86
N THR A 258 28.84 21.09 73.55
CA THR A 258 29.29 20.75 72.20
C THR A 258 29.18 19.25 71.99
N SER A 259 28.87 18.80 70.77
CA SER A 259 28.88 17.39 70.42
C SER A 259 29.54 17.13 69.07
N LEU A 260 30.09 15.94 68.91
CA LEU A 260 30.63 15.39 67.67
C LEU A 260 29.95 14.05 67.39
N ASP A 261 29.52 13.84 66.15
CA ASP A 261 28.84 12.63 65.73
C ASP A 261 29.66 11.77 64.76
N ASN A 262 29.17 10.56 64.48
CA ASN A 262 29.80 9.59 63.59
C ASN A 262 29.68 9.91 62.09
N ASP A 263 29.08 11.04 61.72
CA ASP A 263 29.13 11.62 60.36
C ASP A 263 29.98 12.90 60.31
N ASN A 264 30.83 13.11 61.33
CA ASN A 264 31.73 14.25 61.50
C ASN A 264 31.00 15.60 61.56
N ASN A 265 29.71 15.64 61.88
CA ASN A 265 29.04 16.91 62.16
C ASN A 265 29.28 17.30 63.63
N SER A 266 29.28 18.60 63.87
CA SER A 266 29.39 19.17 65.20
C SER A 266 28.16 20.01 65.52
N VAL A 267 27.74 20.00 66.77
CA VAL A 267 26.63 20.82 67.27
C VAL A 267 27.12 21.57 68.50
N VAL A 268 26.76 22.84 68.62
CA VAL A 268 27.07 23.68 69.78
C VAL A 268 25.77 24.29 70.29
N GLY A 269 25.60 24.31 71.60
CA GLY A 269 24.45 24.93 72.25
C GLY A 269 24.86 25.64 73.54
N ALA A 270 24.16 26.71 73.88
CA ALA A 270 24.33 27.42 75.15
C ALA A 270 22.96 27.75 75.75
N GLY A 271 22.89 27.88 77.07
CA GLY A 271 21.66 28.19 77.79
C GLY A 271 21.90 28.95 79.08
N LEU A 272 20.89 29.74 79.49
CA LEU A 272 20.85 30.50 80.73
C LEU A 272 19.57 30.15 81.49
N ALA A 273 19.68 29.96 82.80
CA ALA A 273 18.54 29.79 83.69
C ALA A 273 18.68 30.72 84.90
N ILE A 274 17.58 31.37 85.28
CA ILE A 274 17.47 32.28 86.43
C ILE A 274 16.29 31.81 87.29
N GLY A 275 16.52 31.51 88.56
CA GLY A 275 15.49 31.23 89.55
C GLY A 275 15.21 32.44 90.45
N TRP A 276 14.00 32.53 91.00
CA TRP A 276 13.61 33.53 91.99
C TRP A 276 12.78 32.87 93.10
#